data_AF-A0A939R2E1-F1
#
_entry.id   AF-A0A939R2E1-F1
#
_cell.length_a   1.000
_cell.length_b   1.000
_cell.length_c   1.000
_cell.angle_alpha   90.00
_cell.angle_beta   90.00
_cell.angle_gamma   90.00
#
_symmetry.space_group_name_H-M   'P 1'
#
loop_
_entity.id
_entity.type
_entity.pdbx_description
1 polymer ?
#
loop_
_entity_poly.entity_id
_entity_poly.type
_entity_poly.pdbx_seq_one_letter_code
_entity_poly.pdbx_strand_id
1 'polypeptide(L)'
;MKKIALYILIILAAVSCREKYEYDQTLGLLSEYNVLSNGGGSTQVAVFSNTSWTVEMDREVSWASIDRFNGIKSGYLVFDYDVNYGRSRRVILIFKAGDKTLTLNMYQQAFLSDSNCEMTLDATSLDIPAAGASLDIPFTTNLVYNLDEMFLTLTYPEGQEPAAPWITLKSVEKDKVSIEIAPNTTGADRTANMKISHTDAGAYDSTEGDTIHSNTVTVVQPK
;
A
#
# COMPACT_ATOMS: atom_id res chain seq x y z
N MET A 1 29.04 -14.15 -89.56
CA MET A 1 28.77 -15.57 -89.24
C MET A 1 29.16 -15.83 -87.79
N LYS A 2 28.26 -16.50 -87.03
CA LYS A 2 28.47 -17.25 -85.78
C LYS A 2 28.97 -16.44 -84.57
N LYS A 3 28.06 -16.00 -83.69
CA LYS A 3 27.53 -16.71 -82.48
C LYS A 3 28.66 -17.13 -81.53
N ILE A 4 28.64 -16.61 -80.31
CA ILE A 4 28.53 -17.37 -79.05
C ILE A 4 28.25 -16.36 -77.92
N ALA A 5 27.22 -16.68 -77.16
CA ALA A 5 26.77 -15.96 -75.98
C ALA A 5 27.57 -16.40 -74.74
N LEU A 6 27.44 -15.61 -73.67
CA LEU A 6 26.93 -16.07 -72.36
C LEU A 6 27.87 -15.99 -71.15
N TYR A 7 27.26 -15.46 -70.08
CA TYR A 7 27.56 -15.50 -68.65
C TYR A 7 28.72 -14.66 -68.10
N ILE A 8 28.36 -13.50 -67.53
CA ILE A 8 28.97 -13.05 -66.29
C ILE A 8 27.88 -12.93 -65.22
N LEU A 9 28.19 -13.62 -64.13
CA LEU A 9 27.41 -13.93 -62.94
C LEU A 9 27.02 -12.64 -62.19
N ILE A 10 25.72 -12.39 -62.03
CA ILE A 10 25.23 -11.39 -61.07
C ILE A 10 25.35 -12.02 -59.69
N ILE A 11 26.37 -11.62 -58.93
CA ILE A 11 26.48 -11.93 -57.51
C ILE A 11 25.41 -11.09 -56.79
N LEU A 12 24.28 -11.71 -56.45
CA LEU A 12 23.38 -11.16 -55.44
C LEU A 12 24.14 -11.16 -54.11
N ALA A 13 24.70 -10.01 -53.74
CA ALA A 13 25.02 -9.74 -52.35
C ALA A 13 23.70 -9.62 -51.59
N ALA A 14 23.12 -10.76 -51.21
CA ALA A 14 22.18 -10.79 -50.11
C ALA A 14 22.97 -10.40 -48.86
N VAL A 15 23.06 -9.10 -48.58
CA VAL A 15 23.34 -8.63 -47.24
C VAL A 15 22.16 -9.14 -46.42
N SER A 16 22.34 -10.33 -45.86
CA SER A 16 21.61 -10.75 -44.68
C SER A 16 21.91 -9.68 -43.66
N CYS A 17 21.03 -8.69 -43.58
CA CYS A 17 20.87 -7.89 -42.40
C CYS A 17 20.40 -8.91 -41.35
N ARG A 18 21.36 -9.57 -40.71
CA ARG A 18 21.11 -10.23 -39.44
C ARG A 18 20.76 -9.06 -38.54
N GLU A 19 19.47 -8.81 -38.33
CA GLU A 19 19.07 -8.10 -37.13
C GLU A 19 19.79 -8.83 -36.01
N LYS A 20 20.78 -8.15 -35.41
CA LYS A 20 21.32 -8.60 -34.16
C LYS A 20 20.12 -8.54 -33.24
N TYR A 21 19.55 -9.70 -32.96
CA TYR A 21 18.61 -9.85 -31.87
C TYR A 21 19.40 -9.53 -30.62
N GLU A 22 19.50 -8.24 -30.31
CA GLU A 22 19.98 -7.78 -29.02
C GLU A 22 18.91 -8.19 -28.05
N TYR A 23 19.25 -9.18 -27.23
CA TYR A 23 18.45 -9.55 -26.08
C TYR A 23 18.41 -8.33 -25.15
N ASP A 24 17.44 -7.43 -25.38
CA ASP A 24 17.25 -6.17 -24.66
C ASP A 24 16.55 -6.45 -23.33
N GLN A 25 17.22 -7.21 -22.46
CA GLN A 25 16.84 -7.26 -21.06
C GLN A 25 17.42 -6.02 -20.35
N THR A 26 16.78 -4.88 -20.56
CA THR A 26 17.12 -3.62 -19.89
C THR A 26 16.87 -3.70 -18.39
N LEU A 27 15.82 -4.43 -17.96
CA LEU A 27 15.48 -4.66 -16.56
C LEU A 27 14.57 -5.90 -16.40
N GLY A 28 14.77 -6.69 -15.36
CA GLY A 28 13.98 -7.86 -15.02
C GLY A 28 14.07 -8.21 -13.54
N LEU A 29 13.02 -8.84 -13.01
CA LEU A 29 12.92 -9.37 -11.66
C LEU A 29 12.52 -10.85 -11.72
N LEU A 30 12.76 -11.62 -10.65
CA LEU A 30 12.33 -13.02 -10.57
C LEU A 30 10.81 -13.18 -10.41
N SER A 31 10.18 -12.23 -9.73
CA SER A 31 8.76 -12.21 -9.41
C SER A 31 8.27 -10.76 -9.26
N GLU A 32 6.95 -10.58 -9.22
CA GLU A 32 6.30 -9.29 -8.92
C GLU A 32 5.96 -9.14 -7.43
N TYR A 33 6.15 -10.21 -6.65
CA TYR A 33 5.92 -10.23 -5.21
C TYR A 33 6.91 -11.16 -4.49
N ASN A 34 7.17 -10.86 -3.23
CA ASN A 34 7.82 -11.73 -2.26
C ASN A 34 6.93 -11.82 -1.02
N VAL A 35 6.67 -13.05 -0.58
CA VAL A 35 5.94 -13.31 0.68
C VAL A 35 6.97 -13.58 1.77
N LEU A 36 7.05 -12.66 2.71
CA LEU A 36 7.91 -12.71 3.89
C LEU A 36 7.13 -13.29 5.06
N SER A 37 7.79 -14.08 5.91
CA SER A 37 7.19 -14.55 7.16
C SER A 37 6.89 -13.37 8.10
N ASN A 38 6.02 -13.58 9.08
CA ASN A 38 5.78 -12.59 10.13
C ASN A 38 6.99 -12.39 11.08
N GLY A 39 8.00 -13.26 11.03
CA GLY A 39 9.29 -13.03 11.70
C GLY A 39 10.08 -11.88 11.08
N GLY A 40 11.08 -11.37 11.80
CA GLY A 40 12.07 -10.46 11.23
C GLY A 40 13.18 -11.22 10.51
N GLY A 41 13.81 -10.59 9.52
CA GLY A 41 14.90 -11.19 8.77
C GLY A 41 15.35 -10.36 7.58
N SER A 42 16.03 -11.03 6.65
CA SER A 42 16.57 -10.43 5.44
C SER A 42 16.31 -11.33 4.25
N THR A 43 16.11 -10.76 3.07
CA THR A 43 16.03 -11.51 1.80
C THR A 43 16.81 -10.81 0.70
N GLN A 44 17.34 -11.60 -0.24
CA GLN A 44 18.00 -11.07 -1.42
C GLN A 44 16.99 -10.88 -2.55
N VAL A 45 16.97 -9.69 -3.13
CA VAL A 45 16.20 -9.40 -4.34
C VAL A 45 17.14 -9.40 -5.54
N ALA A 46 16.93 -10.35 -6.45
CA ALA A 46 17.68 -10.45 -7.69
C ALA A 46 17.17 -9.44 -8.72
N VAL A 47 18.08 -8.65 -9.29
CA VAL A 47 17.80 -7.70 -10.37
C VAL A 47 18.58 -8.14 -11.60
N PHE A 48 17.91 -8.33 -12.73
CA PHE A 48 18.54 -8.63 -14.01
C PHE A 48 18.58 -7.37 -14.87
N SER A 49 19.75 -6.97 -15.33
CA SER A 49 19.89 -5.79 -16.19
C SER A 49 21.19 -5.85 -16.99
N ASN A 50 21.17 -5.28 -18.18
CA ASN A 50 22.37 -5.01 -18.99
C ASN A 50 22.91 -3.57 -18.80
N THR A 51 22.20 -2.70 -18.08
CA THR A 51 22.55 -1.29 -17.82
C THR A 51 22.55 -0.97 -16.31
N SER A 52 22.71 0.29 -15.94
CA SER A 52 22.54 0.76 -14.56
C SER A 52 21.06 0.85 -14.20
N TRP A 53 20.74 0.55 -12.95
CA TRP A 53 19.39 0.62 -12.42
C TRP A 53 19.34 1.33 -11.07
N THR A 54 18.19 1.88 -10.73
CA THR A 54 17.87 2.45 -9.42
C THR A 54 16.69 1.73 -8.81
N VAL A 55 16.57 1.80 -7.48
CA VAL A 55 15.42 1.29 -6.73
C VAL A 55 15.05 2.29 -5.65
N GLU A 56 13.76 2.45 -5.42
CA GLU A 56 13.19 3.22 -4.31
C GLU A 56 12.02 2.45 -3.70
N MET A 57 11.65 2.79 -2.47
CA MET A 57 10.38 2.35 -1.89
C MET A 57 9.29 3.33 -2.31
N ASP A 58 8.06 2.85 -2.54
CA ASP A 58 6.89 3.70 -2.81
C ASP A 58 6.60 4.69 -1.67
N ARG A 59 6.98 4.30 -0.45
CA ARG A 59 6.95 5.14 0.73
C ARG A 59 8.00 4.70 1.74
N GLU A 60 8.38 5.62 2.61
CA GLU A 60 9.19 5.28 3.78
C GLU A 60 8.35 4.47 4.77
N VAL A 61 8.94 3.40 5.30
CA VAL A 61 8.35 2.55 6.34
C VAL A 61 9.39 2.30 7.43
N SER A 62 8.96 2.29 8.68
CA SER A 62 9.86 2.11 9.83
C SER A 62 10.35 0.66 10.00
N TRP A 63 9.65 -0.30 9.39
CA TRP A 63 9.87 -1.73 9.62
C TRP A 63 10.76 -2.42 8.58
N ALA A 64 11.22 -1.71 7.55
CA ALA A 64 12.06 -2.28 6.51
C ALA A 64 13.06 -1.29 5.94
N SER A 65 14.14 -1.83 5.36
CA SER A 65 15.16 -1.06 4.67
C SER A 65 15.76 -1.84 3.51
N ILE A 66 16.42 -1.13 2.60
CA ILE A 66 17.26 -1.72 1.55
C ILE A 66 18.70 -1.22 1.69
N ASP A 67 19.66 -2.13 1.53
CA ASP A 67 21.08 -1.85 1.73
C ASP A 67 21.68 -0.92 0.65
N ARG A 68 21.02 -0.82 -0.51
CA ARG A 68 21.44 0.01 -1.64
C ARG A 68 20.27 0.44 -2.51
N PHE A 69 20.43 1.60 -3.14
CA PHE A 69 19.40 2.24 -3.99
C PHE A 69 19.75 2.23 -5.48
N ASN A 70 20.87 1.62 -5.87
CA ASN A 70 21.30 1.55 -7.26
C ASN A 70 22.27 0.39 -7.51
N GLY A 71 22.41 -0.01 -8.77
CA GLY A 71 23.38 -1.00 -9.22
C GLY A 71 23.72 -0.88 -10.70
N ILE A 72 24.70 -1.67 -11.13
CA ILE A 72 25.19 -1.73 -12.51
C ILE A 72 25.13 -3.18 -12.95
N LYS A 73 24.47 -3.44 -14.09
CA LYS A 73 24.16 -4.77 -14.60
C LYS A 73 23.38 -5.61 -13.57
N SER A 74 23.22 -6.90 -13.84
CA SER A 74 22.58 -7.82 -12.91
C SER A 74 23.29 -7.87 -11.56
N GLY A 75 22.52 -7.98 -10.49
CA GLY A 75 23.02 -8.01 -9.13
C GLY A 75 21.92 -8.28 -8.13
N TYR A 76 22.23 -8.00 -6.86
CA TYR A 76 21.30 -8.18 -5.75
C TYR A 76 21.30 -6.94 -4.87
N LEU A 77 20.18 -6.72 -4.20
CA LEU A 77 20.08 -5.92 -2.99
C LEU A 77 19.58 -6.79 -1.84
N VAL A 78 19.85 -6.37 -0.62
CA VAL A 78 19.30 -6.96 0.60
C VAL A 78 18.13 -6.11 1.06
N PHE A 79 16.99 -6.77 1.27
CA PHE A 79 15.83 -6.19 1.91
C PHE A 79 15.74 -6.74 3.33
N ASP A 80 15.98 -5.87 4.31
CA ASP A 80 15.89 -6.16 5.74
C ASP A 80 14.52 -5.74 6.26
N TYR A 81 13.93 -6.55 7.13
CA TYR A 81 12.61 -6.31 7.68
C TYR A 81 12.48 -6.80 9.12
N ASP A 82 11.77 -6.02 9.94
CA ASP A 82 11.50 -6.34 11.32
C ASP A 82 10.39 -7.39 11.46
N VAL A 83 10.28 -7.98 12.65
CA VAL A 83 9.14 -8.82 13.03
C VAL A 83 7.82 -8.04 12.90
N ASN A 84 6.77 -8.74 12.46
CA ASN A 84 5.42 -8.21 12.34
C ASN A 84 4.49 -8.90 13.35
N TYR A 85 4.17 -8.21 14.45
CA TYR A 85 3.22 -8.70 15.45
C TYR A 85 1.77 -8.32 15.16
N GLY A 86 1.53 -7.50 14.13
CA GLY A 86 0.22 -6.99 13.77
C GLY A 86 -0.42 -7.72 12.60
N ARG A 87 -1.22 -6.95 11.85
CA ARG A 87 -1.82 -7.31 10.56
C ARG A 87 -0.79 -7.37 9.44
N SER A 88 -1.19 -7.91 8.29
CA SER A 88 -0.32 -7.97 7.11
C SER A 88 0.07 -6.57 6.65
N ARG A 89 1.32 -6.41 6.18
CA ARG A 89 1.86 -5.13 5.72
C ARG A 89 2.64 -5.31 4.43
N ARG A 90 2.75 -4.23 3.64
CA ARG A 90 3.38 -4.26 2.31
C ARG A 90 4.13 -2.97 2.04
N VAL A 91 5.29 -3.06 1.42
CA VAL A 91 5.97 -1.93 0.76
C VAL A 91 6.30 -2.33 -0.68
N ILE A 92 6.28 -1.39 -1.62
CA ILE A 92 6.56 -1.65 -3.03
C ILE A 92 7.95 -1.13 -3.35
N LEU A 93 8.81 -1.99 -3.88
CA LEU A 93 10.08 -1.58 -4.46
C LEU A 93 9.87 -1.22 -5.93
N ILE A 94 10.27 -0.02 -6.33
CA ILE A 94 10.12 0.52 -7.68
C ILE A 94 11.50 0.57 -8.32
N PHE A 95 11.73 -0.30 -9.31
CA PHE A 95 13.00 -0.40 -10.04
C PHE A 95 12.91 0.34 -11.36
N LYS A 96 13.96 1.09 -11.72
CA LYS A 96 14.05 1.85 -12.98
C LYS A 96 15.37 1.59 -13.68
N ALA A 97 15.34 1.38 -15.00
CA ALA A 97 16.53 1.33 -15.86
C ALA A 97 16.18 1.80 -17.28
N GLY A 98 16.76 2.93 -17.70
CA GLY A 98 16.32 3.62 -18.92
C GLY A 98 14.82 3.96 -18.83
N ASP A 99 14.06 3.56 -19.84
CA ASP A 99 12.61 3.80 -19.90
C ASP A 99 11.78 2.67 -19.26
N LYS A 100 12.41 1.60 -18.75
CA LYS A 100 11.71 0.48 -18.10
C LYS A 100 11.54 0.73 -16.61
N THR A 101 10.32 0.52 -16.12
CA THR A 101 9.97 0.52 -14.69
C THR A 101 9.34 -0.83 -14.34
N LEU A 102 9.83 -1.46 -13.28
CA LEU A 102 9.25 -2.68 -12.71
C LEU A 102 8.96 -2.45 -11.22
N THR A 103 7.99 -3.19 -10.69
CA THR A 103 7.66 -3.13 -9.26
C THR A 103 7.75 -4.51 -8.63
N LEU A 104 8.09 -4.53 -7.34
CA LEU A 104 8.13 -5.74 -6.52
C LEU A 104 7.42 -5.47 -5.20
N ASN A 105 6.36 -6.23 -4.96
CA ASN A 105 5.59 -6.16 -3.73
C ASN A 105 6.29 -6.97 -2.63
N MET A 106 6.82 -6.29 -1.62
CA MET A 106 7.35 -6.93 -0.42
C MET A 106 6.21 -7.07 0.58
N TYR A 107 5.56 -8.23 0.58
CA TYR A 107 4.42 -8.54 1.44
C TYR A 107 4.89 -9.31 2.66
N GLN A 108 4.61 -8.80 3.86
CA GLN A 108 4.90 -9.50 5.10
C GLN A 108 3.61 -10.03 5.74
N GLN A 109 3.61 -11.32 6.01
CA GLN A 109 2.48 -12.02 6.63
C GLN A 109 2.12 -11.41 7.99
N ALA A 110 0.84 -11.49 8.32
CA ALA A 110 0.32 -11.11 9.62
C ALA A 110 0.71 -12.12 10.71
N PHE A 111 0.81 -11.65 11.95
CA PHE A 111 0.74 -12.54 13.12
C PHE A 111 -0.71 -12.79 13.54
N LEU A 112 -1.56 -11.77 13.41
CA LEU A 112 -3.00 -11.87 13.69
C LEU A 112 -3.76 -12.22 12.40
N SER A 113 -4.54 -13.30 12.39
CA SER A 113 -5.39 -13.70 11.24
C SER A 113 -6.68 -12.89 11.16
N ASP A 114 -7.28 -12.77 9.96
CA ASP A 114 -8.54 -12.03 9.74
C ASP A 114 -9.65 -12.46 10.68
N SER A 115 -9.81 -13.77 10.85
CA SER A 115 -10.83 -14.37 11.71
C SER A 115 -10.75 -13.94 13.18
N ASN A 116 -9.58 -13.44 13.60
CA ASN A 116 -9.30 -13.10 14.99
C ASN A 116 -9.13 -11.60 15.17
N CYS A 117 -9.45 -10.77 14.18
CA CYS A 117 -9.33 -9.33 14.31
C CYS A 117 -10.44 -8.78 15.22
N GLU A 118 -10.07 -8.14 16.32
CA GLU A 118 -11.02 -7.52 17.27
C GLU A 118 -10.89 -6.00 17.21
N MET A 119 -11.99 -5.32 16.91
CA MET A 119 -12.10 -3.86 16.90
C MET A 119 -13.54 -3.49 17.26
N THR A 120 -13.77 -3.06 18.50
CA THR A 120 -15.13 -2.75 18.99
C THR A 120 -15.11 -1.51 19.87
N LEU A 121 -15.95 -0.54 19.53
CA LEU A 121 -16.25 0.59 20.41
C LEU A 121 -17.38 0.20 21.35
N ASP A 122 -17.27 0.54 22.63
CA ASP A 122 -18.31 0.33 23.63
C ASP A 122 -19.37 1.45 23.58
N ALA A 123 -19.83 1.72 22.37
CA ALA A 123 -20.90 2.65 22.08
C ALA A 123 -21.49 2.27 20.71
N THR A 124 -22.81 2.38 20.58
CA THR A 124 -23.49 2.30 19.28
C THR A 124 -24.08 3.66 18.89
N SER A 125 -24.37 4.51 19.87
CA SER A 125 -24.81 5.88 19.70
C SER A 125 -24.20 6.79 20.77
N LEU A 126 -23.96 8.06 20.42
CA LEU A 126 -23.51 9.11 21.34
C LEU A 126 -24.42 10.33 21.20
N ASP A 127 -25.00 10.78 22.32
CA ASP A 127 -25.76 12.02 22.41
C ASP A 127 -24.86 13.11 22.97
N ILE A 128 -24.53 14.10 22.13
CA ILE A 128 -23.56 15.14 22.45
C ILE A 128 -24.29 16.44 22.76
N PRO A 129 -23.90 17.22 23.78
CA PRO A 129 -24.45 18.55 24.00
C PRO A 129 -24.20 19.50 22.80
N ALA A 130 -25.09 20.47 22.60
CA ALA A 130 -24.92 21.52 21.59
C ALA A 130 -23.61 22.31 21.75
N ALA A 131 -23.08 22.41 22.97
CA ALA A 131 -21.81 23.07 23.25
C ALA A 131 -20.56 22.31 22.74
N GLY A 132 -20.72 21.08 22.24
CA GLY A 132 -19.59 20.20 21.91
C GLY A 132 -19.06 19.43 23.12
N ALA A 133 -18.09 18.56 22.88
CA ALA A 133 -17.46 17.75 23.92
C ALA A 133 -16.14 17.13 23.44
N SER A 134 -15.21 16.92 24.38
CA SER A 134 -14.13 15.95 24.22
C SER A 134 -14.57 14.64 24.87
N LEU A 135 -14.46 13.52 24.17
CA LEU A 135 -14.89 12.20 24.66
C LEU A 135 -13.79 11.16 24.52
N ASP A 136 -13.68 10.30 25.52
CA ASP A 136 -12.95 9.04 25.46
C ASP A 136 -13.99 7.91 25.36
N ILE A 137 -14.07 7.27 24.21
CA ILE A 137 -14.98 6.14 23.97
C ILE A 137 -14.22 4.86 24.30
N PRO A 138 -14.72 4.00 25.22
CA PRO A 138 -14.03 2.75 25.52
C PRO A 138 -13.93 1.88 24.26
N PHE A 139 -12.77 1.26 24.08
CA PHE A 139 -12.40 0.54 22.87
C PHE A 139 -11.75 -0.78 23.23
N THR A 140 -12.21 -1.86 22.62
CA THR A 140 -11.62 -3.18 22.77
C THR A 140 -10.99 -3.59 21.44
N THR A 141 -9.68 -3.82 21.46
CA THR A 141 -8.95 -4.30 20.30
C THR A 141 -7.77 -5.19 20.67
N ASN A 142 -7.43 -6.11 19.77
CA ASN A 142 -6.18 -6.86 19.80
C ASN A 142 -5.15 -6.37 18.77
N LEU A 143 -5.47 -5.31 18.01
CA LEU A 143 -4.62 -4.68 17.00
C LEU A 143 -3.62 -3.68 17.62
N VAL A 144 -3.01 -4.04 18.74
CA VAL A 144 -2.15 -3.14 19.52
C VAL A 144 -0.92 -2.62 18.76
N TYR A 145 -0.49 -3.34 17.72
CA TYR A 145 0.62 -2.99 16.85
C TYR A 145 0.23 -2.18 15.61
N ASN A 146 -1.08 -1.95 15.41
CA ASN A 146 -1.63 -1.22 14.26
C ASN A 146 -2.41 0.04 14.69
N LEU A 147 -2.34 0.44 15.97
CA LEU A 147 -3.10 1.59 16.50
C LEU A 147 -2.77 2.90 15.74
N ASP A 148 -1.50 3.13 15.43
CA ASP A 148 -1.03 4.32 14.69
C ASP A 148 -1.50 4.34 13.22
N GLU A 149 -1.95 3.19 12.70
CA GLU A 149 -2.47 3.03 11.35
C GLU A 149 -4.01 3.10 11.31
N MET A 150 -4.67 3.29 12.46
CA MET A 150 -6.12 3.43 12.54
C MET A 150 -6.56 4.85 12.18
N PHE A 151 -7.71 4.97 11.52
CA PHE A 151 -8.23 6.25 11.05
C PHE A 151 -9.74 6.36 11.19
N LEU A 152 -10.22 7.60 11.21
CA LEU A 152 -11.63 7.94 11.30
C LEU A 152 -12.21 8.29 9.92
N THR A 153 -13.31 7.65 9.56
CA THR A 153 -14.19 8.04 8.45
C THR A 153 -15.51 8.58 8.99
N LEU A 154 -15.99 9.68 8.42
CA LEU A 154 -17.28 10.27 8.75
C LEU A 154 -18.23 10.17 7.57
N THR A 155 -19.48 9.79 7.84
CA THR A 155 -20.56 9.80 6.87
C THR A 155 -21.73 10.59 7.42
N TYR A 156 -22.29 11.49 6.61
CA TYR A 156 -23.40 12.33 7.00
C TYR A 156 -24.67 11.88 6.26
N PRO A 157 -25.87 12.18 6.81
CA PRO A 157 -27.11 12.06 6.05
C PRO A 157 -27.05 12.91 4.78
N GLU A 158 -27.66 12.40 3.69
CA GLU A 158 -27.69 13.09 2.40
C GLU A 158 -28.21 14.53 2.53
N GLY A 159 -27.42 15.49 2.02
CA GLY A 159 -27.76 16.91 2.07
C GLY A 159 -27.49 17.59 3.41
N GLN A 160 -26.86 16.88 4.37
CA GLN A 160 -26.40 17.42 5.65
C GLN A 160 -24.87 17.42 5.80
N GLU A 161 -24.14 17.27 4.70
CA GLU A 161 -22.69 17.35 4.68
C GLU A 161 -22.23 18.75 5.07
N PRO A 162 -21.44 18.90 6.16
CA PRO A 162 -20.94 20.20 6.55
C PRO A 162 -19.78 20.63 5.65
N ALA A 163 -19.52 21.93 5.57
CA ALA A 163 -18.36 22.47 4.86
C ALA A 163 -17.02 21.99 5.47
N ALA A 164 -17.03 21.67 6.78
CA ALA A 164 -15.90 21.07 7.49
C ALA A 164 -16.43 20.02 8.49
N PRO A 165 -15.70 18.92 8.70
CA PRO A 165 -16.10 17.90 9.67
C PRO A 165 -16.15 18.49 11.08
N TRP A 166 -17.19 18.13 11.84
CA TRP A 166 -17.40 18.60 13.21
C TRP A 166 -17.02 17.57 14.29
N ILE A 167 -16.54 16.40 13.87
CA ILE A 167 -15.90 15.38 14.73
C ILE A 167 -14.45 15.23 14.28
N THR A 168 -13.51 15.24 15.22
CA THR A 168 -12.08 15.06 14.97
C THR A 168 -11.53 13.92 15.80
N LEU A 169 -10.83 12.98 15.18
CA LEU A 169 -10.06 11.96 15.89
C LEU A 169 -8.83 12.59 16.53
N LYS A 170 -8.63 12.36 17.84
CA LYS A 170 -7.47 12.87 18.59
C LYS A 170 -6.42 11.80 18.78
N SER A 171 -6.82 10.60 19.20
CA SER A 171 -5.94 9.44 19.35
C SER A 171 -6.75 8.16 19.31
N VAL A 172 -6.05 7.07 18.97
CA VAL A 172 -6.53 5.69 19.16
C VAL A 172 -5.53 5.01 20.06
N GLU A 173 -6.00 4.56 21.22
CA GLU A 173 -5.21 3.84 22.21
C GLU A 173 -5.80 2.43 22.38
N LYS A 174 -5.10 1.56 23.10
CA LYS A 174 -5.52 0.15 23.25
C LYS A 174 -6.92 -0.01 23.84
N ASP A 175 -7.30 0.88 24.75
CA ASP A 175 -8.51 0.80 25.57
C ASP A 175 -9.51 1.94 25.30
N LYS A 176 -9.17 2.90 24.44
CA LYS A 176 -10.04 4.03 24.12
C LYS A 176 -9.78 4.67 22.76
N VAL A 177 -10.81 5.31 22.24
CA VAL A 177 -10.72 6.24 21.12
C VAL A 177 -11.10 7.64 21.61
N SER A 178 -10.18 8.59 21.51
CA SER A 178 -10.40 9.97 21.93
C SER A 178 -10.82 10.82 20.75
N ILE A 179 -11.96 11.51 20.88
CA ILE A 179 -12.51 12.40 19.85
C ILE A 179 -12.82 13.79 20.41
N GLU A 180 -12.81 14.77 19.52
CA GLU A 180 -13.28 16.14 19.78
C GLU A 180 -14.48 16.43 18.90
N ILE A 181 -15.56 16.93 19.51
CA ILE A 181 -16.81 17.29 18.83
C ILE A 181 -17.04 18.79 18.99
N ALA A 182 -17.09 19.50 17.87
CA ALA A 182 -17.29 20.95 17.85
C ALA A 182 -18.70 21.34 18.36
N PRO A 183 -18.90 22.58 18.85
CA PRO A 183 -20.22 23.11 19.12
C PRO A 183 -21.12 23.10 17.87
N ASN A 184 -22.42 22.88 18.07
CA ASN A 184 -23.41 22.99 17.03
C ASN A 184 -23.97 24.42 16.97
N THR A 185 -23.72 25.12 15.86
CA THR A 185 -24.16 26.51 15.65
C THR A 185 -25.07 26.65 14.44
N THR A 186 -25.55 25.53 13.86
CA THR A 186 -26.31 25.51 12.60
C THR A 186 -27.79 25.85 12.77
N GLY A 187 -28.28 25.92 14.03
CA GLY A 187 -29.69 26.14 14.35
C GLY A 187 -30.60 24.93 14.11
N ALA A 188 -30.02 23.79 13.72
CA ALA A 188 -30.71 22.51 13.53
C ALA A 188 -29.88 21.38 14.17
N ASP A 189 -30.56 20.29 14.54
CA ASP A 189 -29.88 19.09 15.00
C ASP A 189 -29.04 18.50 13.86
N ARG A 190 -27.91 17.89 14.19
CA ARG A 190 -27.00 17.27 13.22
C ARG A 190 -26.58 15.88 13.67
N THR A 191 -26.36 15.02 12.69
CA THR A 191 -26.01 13.61 12.90
C THR A 191 -24.86 13.21 11.98
N ALA A 192 -23.98 12.33 12.46
CA ALA A 192 -22.96 11.68 11.65
C ALA A 192 -22.77 10.23 12.08
N ASN A 193 -22.40 9.37 11.15
CA ASN A 193 -21.85 8.06 11.45
C ASN A 193 -20.33 8.16 11.49
N MET A 194 -19.77 7.85 12.65
CA MET A 194 -18.35 7.82 12.95
C MET A 194 -17.86 6.37 12.78
N LYS A 195 -16.89 6.13 11.90
CA LYS A 195 -16.35 4.80 11.64
C LYS A 195 -14.84 4.78 11.88
N ILE A 196 -14.40 4.04 12.90
CA ILE A 196 -12.97 3.77 13.12
C ILE A 196 -12.60 2.56 12.29
N SER A 197 -11.50 2.67 11.53
CA SER A 197 -11.06 1.63 10.60
C SER A 197 -9.55 1.41 10.65
N HIS A 198 -9.13 0.20 10.30
CA HIS A 198 -7.75 -0.16 9.97
C HIS A 198 -7.73 -0.88 8.63
N THR A 199 -6.71 -0.61 7.83
CA THR A 199 -6.51 -1.18 6.49
C THR A 199 -5.22 -1.99 6.50
N ASP A 200 -5.31 -3.29 6.22
CA ASP A 200 -4.13 -4.16 6.08
C ASP A 200 -3.79 -4.46 4.62
N ALA A 201 -2.63 -5.06 4.36
CA ALA A 201 -2.15 -5.26 2.99
C ALA A 201 -2.97 -6.24 2.12
N GLY A 202 -4.09 -6.79 2.64
CA GLY A 202 -4.92 -7.76 1.93
C GLY A 202 -4.20 -9.08 1.69
N ALA A 203 -4.65 -9.86 0.69
CA ALA A 203 -3.94 -11.05 0.23
C ALA A 203 -2.83 -10.66 -0.75
N TYR A 204 -1.77 -11.47 -0.81
CA TYR A 204 -0.62 -11.17 -1.67
C TYR A 204 -0.92 -11.33 -3.17
N ASP A 205 -1.96 -12.08 -3.54
CA ASP A 205 -2.38 -12.36 -4.92
C ASP A 205 -3.77 -11.78 -5.27
N SER A 206 -4.42 -11.05 -4.35
CA SER A 206 -5.76 -10.54 -4.60
C SER A 206 -5.72 -9.32 -5.51
N THR A 207 -6.51 -9.38 -6.60
CA THR A 207 -6.94 -8.18 -7.34
C THR A 207 -7.90 -7.31 -6.52
N GLU A 208 -8.46 -7.88 -5.44
CA GLU A 208 -9.20 -7.17 -4.40
C GLU A 208 -8.18 -6.56 -3.44
N GLY A 209 -8.08 -5.23 -3.42
CA GLY A 209 -7.13 -4.50 -2.58
C GLY A 209 -7.33 -4.73 -1.08
N ASP A 210 -6.52 -3.99 -0.32
CA ASP A 210 -6.44 -3.94 1.14
C ASP A 210 -7.76 -4.27 1.92
N THR A 211 -7.67 -5.07 2.99
CA THR A 211 -8.84 -5.44 3.82
C THR A 211 -9.10 -4.40 4.90
N ILE A 212 -10.35 -3.97 5.05
CA ILE A 212 -10.76 -2.95 6.03
C ILE A 212 -11.50 -3.60 7.20
N HIS A 213 -10.94 -3.47 8.40
CA HIS A 213 -11.59 -3.82 9.66
C HIS A 213 -12.16 -2.56 10.29
N SER A 214 -13.39 -2.59 10.82
CA SER A 214 -14.03 -1.35 11.27
C SER A 214 -15.19 -1.52 12.26
N ASN A 215 -15.48 -0.44 13.00
CA ASN A 215 -16.64 -0.32 13.88
C ASN A 215 -17.29 1.08 13.72
N THR A 216 -18.61 1.15 13.76
CA THR A 216 -19.39 2.37 13.50
C THR A 216 -20.22 2.78 14.70
N VAL A 217 -20.22 4.06 15.02
CA VAL A 217 -21.03 4.71 16.06
C VAL A 217 -21.83 5.86 15.44
N THR A 218 -23.11 5.97 15.77
CA THR A 218 -23.91 7.14 15.39
C THR A 218 -23.71 8.26 16.41
N VAL A 219 -23.46 9.48 15.96
CA VAL A 219 -23.29 10.64 16.82
C VAL A 219 -24.40 11.63 16.51
N VAL A 220 -25.19 11.97 17.52
CA VAL A 220 -26.30 12.93 17.43
C VAL A 220 -25.95 14.15 18.28
N GLN A 221 -26.12 15.33 17.71
CA GLN A 221 -25.89 16.59 18.42
C GLN A 221 -27.06 17.55 18.17
N PRO A 222 -27.78 17.98 19.22
CA PRO A 222 -28.87 18.92 19.08
C PRO A 222 -28.34 20.33 18.77
N LYS A 223 -29.24 21.21 18.35
CA LYS A 223 -28.99 22.65 18.21
C LYS A 223 -28.69 23.36 19.53
#